data_AF-A0A1F8PPK4-F1
#
_entry.id   AF-A0A1F8PPK4-F1
#
_cell.length_a   1.000
_cell.length_b   1.000
_cell.length_c   1.000
_cell.angle_alpha   90.00
_cell.angle_beta   90.00
_cell.angle_gamma   90.00
#
_symmetry.space_group_name_H-M   'P 1'
#
loop_
_entity.id
_entity.type
_entity.pdbx_description
1 polymer ?
#
loop_
_entity_poly.entity_id
_entity_poly.type
_entity_poly.pdbx_seq_one_letter_code
_entity_poly.pdbx_strand_id
1 'polypeptide(L)'
;MPTKTNVEQAPEATPEKDERSPLLEALRKVLLAGIGAVAIAQEEIEDFVNKLVERGEIAEKDGKKLVREVMDKRKKEAEKAEDEVTKRIEEILDRMNVPTKADIDSLGEKITALTKKVDELKKSQS
;
A
#
# COMPACT_ATOMS: atom_id res chain seq x y z
N MET A 1 53.32 8.21 34.25
CA MET A 1 52.97 7.20 33.23
C MET A 1 51.49 7.35 32.91
N PRO A 2 51.11 7.53 31.64
CA PRO A 2 49.74 7.82 31.21
C PRO A 2 49.02 6.57 30.72
N THR A 3 47.76 6.37 31.13
CA THR A 3 46.85 5.49 30.37
C THR A 3 45.42 6.00 30.42
N LYS A 4 45.16 6.90 29.47
CA LYS A 4 43.93 7.06 28.67
C LYS A 4 42.59 7.07 29.42
N THR A 5 42.14 8.30 29.68
CA THR A 5 40.73 8.68 29.60
C THR A 5 40.13 8.12 28.32
N ASN A 6 39.25 7.12 28.46
CA ASN A 6 38.51 6.56 27.34
C ASN A 6 37.50 7.62 26.88
N VAL A 7 37.76 8.12 25.69
CA VAL A 7 36.97 9.08 24.93
C VAL A 7 35.59 8.48 24.67
N GLU A 8 34.57 9.24 25.09
CA GLU A 8 33.35 9.48 24.32
C GLU A 8 32.83 8.28 23.50
N GLN A 9 32.20 7.32 24.18
CA GLN A 9 31.17 6.54 23.52
C GLN A 9 29.91 7.38 23.52
N ALA A 10 29.71 8.11 22.42
CA ALA A 10 28.39 8.58 22.01
C ALA A 10 27.42 7.40 22.11
N PRO A 11 26.20 7.60 22.65
CA PRO A 11 25.20 6.55 22.60
C PRO A 11 24.97 6.24 21.12
N GLU A 12 25.34 5.04 20.69
CA GLU A 12 24.96 4.51 19.39
C GLU A 12 23.45 4.72 19.29
N ALA A 13 23.05 5.61 18.38
CA ALA A 13 21.68 5.73 17.96
C ALA A 13 21.31 4.38 17.33
N THR A 14 20.83 3.48 18.18
CA THR A 14 20.13 2.28 17.76
C THR A 14 19.11 2.72 16.71
N PRO A 15 19.13 2.14 15.50
CA PRO A 15 18.13 2.47 14.50
C PRO A 15 16.80 2.16 15.15
N GLU A 16 16.03 3.21 15.45
CA GLU A 16 14.71 3.09 16.02
C GLU A 16 13.97 2.12 15.12
N LYS A 17 13.73 0.90 15.65
CA LYS A 17 12.90 -0.08 14.99
C LYS A 17 11.54 0.58 14.91
N ASP A 18 11.29 1.12 13.73
CA ASP A 18 10.02 1.63 13.26
C ASP A 18 8.94 0.65 13.72
N GLU A 19 8.27 0.95 14.83
CA GLU A 19 7.09 0.24 15.36
C GLU A 19 5.90 0.40 14.39
N ARG A 20 6.15 0.49 13.08
CA ARG A 20 5.15 0.25 12.07
C ARG A 20 4.71 -1.18 12.25
N SER A 21 3.48 -1.31 12.74
CA SER A 21 2.82 -2.53 13.16
C SER A 21 3.29 -3.72 12.31
N PRO A 22 3.75 -4.84 12.90
CA PRO A 22 4.29 -5.98 12.14
C PRO A 22 3.36 -6.48 11.01
N LEU A 23 2.06 -6.21 11.14
CA LEU A 23 1.03 -6.42 10.11
C LEU A 23 1.24 -5.55 8.85
N LEU A 24 1.59 -4.27 8.99
CA LEU A 24 1.87 -3.36 7.87
C LEU A 24 3.12 -3.78 7.12
N GLU A 25 4.16 -4.23 7.83
CA GLU A 25 5.38 -4.72 7.19
C GLU A 25 5.12 -6.03 6.41
N ALA A 26 4.33 -6.94 6.97
CA ALA A 26 3.91 -8.16 6.30
C ALA A 26 3.06 -7.86 5.05
N LEU A 27 2.09 -6.95 5.15
CA LEU A 27 1.26 -6.52 4.02
C LEU A 27 2.12 -5.89 2.91
N ARG A 28 3.07 -5.03 3.27
CA ARG A 28 3.99 -4.41 2.30
C ARG A 28 4.83 -5.47 1.56
N LYS A 29 5.34 -6.48 2.27
CA LYS A 29 6.10 -7.59 1.66
C LYS A 29 5.25 -8.39 0.69
N VAL A 30 4.01 -8.72 1.06
CA VAL A 30 3.06 -9.44 0.19
C VAL A 30 2.73 -8.61 -1.05
N LEU A 31 2.48 -7.31 -0.90
CA LEU A 31 2.23 -6.42 -2.04
C LEU A 31 3.43 -6.33 -2.99
N LEU A 32 4.64 -6.14 -2.45
CA LEU A 32 5.87 -6.12 -3.25
C LEU A 32 6.11 -7.45 -3.98
N ALA A 33 5.85 -8.59 -3.31
CA ALA A 33 5.94 -9.90 -3.93
C ALA A 33 4.89 -10.08 -5.05
N GLY A 34 3.67 -9.58 -4.85
CA GLY A 34 2.61 -9.58 -5.86
C GLY A 34 2.98 -8.77 -7.10
N ILE A 35 3.49 -7.55 -6.91
CA ILE A 35 3.96 -6.70 -8.02
C ILE A 35 5.13 -7.37 -8.76
N GLY A 36 6.10 -7.92 -8.03
CA GLY A 36 7.24 -8.62 -8.60
C GLY A 36 6.84 -9.86 -9.40
N ALA A 37 5.89 -10.66 -8.89
CA ALA A 37 5.37 -11.82 -9.60
C ALA A 37 4.65 -11.44 -10.91
N VAL A 38 3.90 -10.33 -10.92
CA VAL A 38 3.25 -9.82 -12.14
C VAL A 38 4.29 -9.35 -13.16
N ALA A 39 5.36 -8.67 -12.72
CA ALA A 39 6.42 -8.22 -13.62
C ALA A 39 7.11 -9.40 -14.33
N ILE A 40 7.46 -10.45 -13.57
CA ILE A 40 8.05 -11.69 -14.14
C ILE A 40 7.09 -12.34 -15.14
N ALA A 41 5.78 -12.37 -14.85
CA ALA A 41 4.80 -12.93 -15.77
C ALA A 41 4.66 -12.12 -17.06
N GLN A 42 4.85 -10.80 -17.03
CA GLN A 42 4.84 -9.96 -18.23
C GLN A 42 6.04 -10.27 -19.12
N GLU A 43 7.24 -10.40 -18.53
CA GLU A 43 8.46 -10.79 -19.26
C GLU A 43 8.29 -12.15 -19.95
N GLU A 44 7.75 -13.15 -19.26
CA GLU A 44 7.54 -14.49 -19.85
C GLU A 44 6.52 -14.49 -21.01
N ILE A 45 5.48 -13.65 -20.93
CA ILE A 45 4.50 -13.49 -22.01
C ILE A 45 5.16 -12.87 -23.25
N GLU A 46 5.99 -11.85 -23.07
CA GLU A 46 6.74 -11.22 -24.16
C GLU A 46 7.70 -12.22 -24.81
N ASP A 47 8.46 -12.96 -24.01
CA ASP A 47 9.38 -13.99 -24.48
C ASP A 47 8.66 -15.13 -25.22
N PHE A 48 7.50 -15.57 -24.74
CA PHE A 48 6.70 -16.58 -25.40
C PHE A 48 6.22 -16.10 -26.78
N VAL A 49 5.71 -14.87 -26.88
CA VAL A 49 5.27 -14.29 -28.15
C VAL A 49 6.44 -14.11 -29.11
N ASN A 50 7.60 -13.66 -28.62
CA ASN A 50 8.81 -13.52 -29.43
C ASN A 50 9.24 -14.87 -30.03
N LYS A 51 9.23 -15.95 -29.25
CA LYS A 51 9.52 -17.31 -29.74
C LYS A 51 8.57 -17.76 -30.85
N LEU A 52 7.28 -17.43 -30.75
CA LEU A 52 6.31 -17.76 -31.80
C LEU A 52 6.57 -16.95 -33.09
N VAL A 53 7.01 -15.70 -32.97
CA VAL A 53 7.42 -14.86 -34.11
C VAL A 53 8.68 -15.43 -34.78
N GLU A 54 9.70 -15.78 -33.99
CA GLU A 54 10.96 -16.38 -34.49
C GLU A 54 10.72 -17.71 -35.22
N ARG A 55 9.77 -18.52 -34.73
CA ARG A 55 9.36 -19.77 -35.36
C ARG A 55 8.48 -19.57 -36.61
N GLY A 56 8.11 -18.32 -36.91
CA GLY A 56 7.25 -17.97 -38.04
C GLY A 56 5.78 -18.39 -37.85
N GLU A 57 5.37 -18.73 -36.64
CA GLU A 57 3.99 -19.12 -36.31
C GLU A 57 3.05 -17.89 -36.28
N ILE A 58 3.60 -16.69 -36.09
CA ILE A 58 2.88 -15.40 -36.12
C ILE A 58 3.76 -14.31 -36.71
N ALA A 59 3.13 -13.30 -37.34
CA ALA A 59 3.83 -12.11 -37.79
C ALA A 59 4.23 -11.23 -36.60
N GLU A 60 5.40 -10.59 -36.67
CA GLU A 60 5.93 -9.72 -35.60
C GLU A 60 4.93 -8.62 -35.20
N LYS A 61 4.25 -8.04 -36.19
CA LYS A 61 3.24 -7.00 -35.98
C LYS A 61 2.05 -7.51 -35.17
N ASP A 62 1.63 -8.75 -35.42
CA ASP A 62 0.49 -9.37 -34.75
C ASP A 62 0.87 -9.83 -33.34
N GLY A 63 2.10 -10.32 -33.14
CA GLY A 63 2.64 -10.62 -31.81
C GLY A 63 2.67 -9.39 -30.91
N LYS A 64 3.25 -8.27 -31.38
CA LYS A 64 3.26 -6.99 -30.65
C LYS A 64 1.85 -6.47 -30.34
N LYS A 65 0.89 -6.71 -31.24
CA LYS A 65 -0.52 -6.33 -31.03
C LYS A 65 -1.17 -7.18 -29.94
N LEU A 66 -0.93 -8.49 -29.93
CA LEU A 66 -1.47 -9.41 -28.92
C LEU A 66 -1.01 -9.04 -27.51
N VAL A 67 0.30 -8.80 -27.33
CA VAL A 67 0.84 -8.38 -26.02
C VAL A 67 0.12 -7.12 -25.51
N ARG A 68 0.02 -6.09 -26.36
CA ARG A 68 -0.67 -4.84 -25.99
C ARG A 68 -2.14 -5.04 -25.66
N GLU A 69 -2.88 -5.80 -26.48
CA GLU A 69 -4.30 -6.06 -26.23
C GLU A 69 -4.54 -6.81 -24.91
N VAL A 70 -3.66 -7.75 -24.56
CA VAL A 70 -3.72 -8.47 -23.29
C VAL A 70 -3.45 -7.52 -22.13
N MET A 71 -2.41 -6.69 -22.22
CA MET A 71 -2.07 -5.73 -21.15
C MET A 71 -3.16 -4.66 -20.96
N ASP A 72 -3.74 -4.15 -22.05
CA ASP A 72 -4.83 -3.17 -21.98
C ASP A 72 -6.11 -3.75 -21.36
N LYS A 73 -6.45 -5.01 -21.69
CA LYS A 73 -7.57 -5.71 -21.05
C LYS A 73 -7.31 -5.93 -19.56
N ARG A 74 -6.11 -6.41 -19.22
CA ARG A 74 -5.66 -6.62 -17.83
C ARG A 74 -5.80 -5.35 -17.00
N LYS A 75 -5.37 -4.20 -17.53
CA LYS A 75 -5.46 -2.91 -16.82
C LYS A 75 -6.91 -2.55 -16.49
N LYS A 76 -7.82 -2.67 -17.46
CA LYS A 76 -9.25 -2.39 -17.25
C LYS A 76 -9.92 -3.35 -16.26
N GLU A 77 -9.50 -4.61 -16.26
CA GLU A 77 -9.99 -5.60 -15.29
C GLU A 77 -9.41 -5.37 -13.89
N ALA A 78 -8.15 -4.95 -13.80
CA ALA A 78 -7.49 -4.60 -12.54
C ALA A 78 -8.18 -3.42 -11.84
N GLU A 79 -8.50 -2.34 -12.57
CA GLU A 79 -9.23 -1.19 -12.01
C GLU A 79 -10.58 -1.60 -11.38
N LYS A 80 -11.33 -2.49 -12.04
CA LYS A 80 -12.60 -3.01 -11.47
C LYS A 80 -12.36 -3.90 -10.26
N ALA A 81 -11.31 -4.73 -10.29
CA ALA A 81 -10.95 -5.60 -9.19
C ALA A 81 -10.48 -4.80 -7.97
N GLU A 82 -9.77 -3.68 -8.15
CA GLU A 82 -9.34 -2.79 -7.07
C GLU A 82 -10.54 -2.25 -6.27
N ASP A 83 -11.61 -1.82 -6.96
CA ASP A 83 -12.85 -1.37 -6.32
C ASP A 83 -13.54 -2.49 -5.52
N GLU A 84 -13.62 -3.70 -6.10
CA GLU A 84 -14.21 -4.86 -5.41
C GLU A 84 -13.39 -5.29 -4.20
N VAL A 85 -12.06 -5.28 -4.32
CA VAL A 85 -11.15 -5.61 -3.21
C VAL A 85 -11.27 -4.60 -2.09
N THR A 86 -11.33 -3.30 -2.42
CA THR A 86 -11.50 -2.23 -1.42
C THR A 86 -12.79 -2.42 -0.62
N LYS A 87 -13.91 -2.67 -1.29
CA LYS A 87 -15.20 -2.95 -0.63
C LYS A 87 -15.13 -4.18 0.27
N ARG A 88 -14.51 -5.27 -0.19
CA ARG A 88 -14.35 -6.48 0.64
C ARG A 88 -13.48 -6.22 1.87
N ILE A 89 -12.44 -5.41 1.76
CA ILE A 89 -11.60 -5.03 2.89
C ILE A 89 -12.42 -4.21 3.89
N GLU A 90 -13.18 -3.21 3.42
CA GLU A 90 -14.08 -2.41 4.27
C GLU A 90 -15.09 -3.32 5.00
N GLU A 91 -15.76 -4.24 4.31
CA GLU A 91 -16.69 -5.20 4.93
C GLU A 91 -16.03 -6.08 6.00
N ILE A 92 -14.78 -6.52 5.79
CA ILE A 92 -14.04 -7.31 6.78
C ILE A 92 -13.69 -6.46 8.00
N LEU A 93 -13.24 -5.23 7.80
CA LEU A 93 -12.90 -4.30 8.88
C LEU A 93 -14.13 -3.98 9.74
N ASP A 94 -15.29 -3.75 9.10
CA ASP A 94 -16.57 -3.55 9.77
C ASP A 94 -16.96 -4.75 10.62
N ARG A 95 -16.82 -5.98 10.08
CA ARG A 95 -17.11 -7.22 10.82
C ARG A 95 -16.17 -7.46 12.00
N MET A 96 -14.95 -6.96 11.93
CA MET A 96 -13.99 -7.01 13.03
C MET A 96 -14.13 -5.82 13.99
N ASN A 97 -15.11 -4.94 13.76
CA ASN A 97 -15.38 -3.76 14.56
C ASN A 97 -14.18 -2.79 14.62
N VAL A 98 -13.36 -2.77 13.55
CA VAL A 98 -12.19 -1.92 13.40
C VAL A 98 -12.61 -0.62 12.70
N PRO A 99 -12.62 0.54 13.39
CA PRO A 99 -13.01 1.80 12.79
C PRO A 99 -11.97 2.29 11.77
N THR A 100 -12.45 2.94 10.71
CA THR A 100 -11.56 3.52 9.70
C THR A 100 -10.93 4.82 10.22
N LYS A 101 -9.87 5.28 9.54
CA LYS A 101 -9.28 6.59 9.84
C LYS A 101 -10.29 7.72 9.66
N ALA A 102 -11.16 7.63 8.66
CA ALA A 102 -12.19 8.64 8.39
C ALA A 102 -13.20 8.75 9.55
N ASP A 103 -13.55 7.61 10.17
CA ASP A 103 -14.43 7.60 11.34
C ASP A 103 -13.79 8.31 12.54
N ILE A 104 -12.50 8.07 12.77
CA ILE A 104 -11.73 8.72 13.83
C ILE A 104 -11.66 10.24 13.59
N ASP A 105 -11.35 10.65 12.36
CA ASP A 105 -11.26 12.07 12.00
C ASP A 105 -12.63 12.77 12.18
N SER A 106 -13.73 12.14 11.74
CA SER A 106 -15.10 12.67 11.93
C SER A 106 -15.48 12.81 13.39
N LEU A 107 -15.09 11.85 14.24
CA LEU A 107 -15.36 11.92 15.67
C LEU A 107 -14.55 13.04 16.34
N GLY A 108 -13.30 13.24 15.92
CA GLY A 108 -12.45 14.35 16.37
C GLY A 108 -13.04 15.73 16.06
N GLU A 109 -13.61 15.91 14.88
CA GLU A 109 -14.31 17.16 14.52
C GLU A 109 -15.56 17.39 15.38
N LYS A 110 -16.37 16.35 15.57
CA LYS A 110 -17.57 16.41 16.42
C LYS A 110 -17.22 16.76 17.86
N ILE A 111 -16.18 16.15 18.42
CA ILE A 111 -15.68 16.45 19.77
C ILE A 111 -15.23 17.91 19.84
N THR A 112 -14.45 18.39 18.88
CA THR A 112 -14.00 19.79 18.83
C THR A 112 -15.17 20.77 18.78
N ALA A 113 -16.18 20.50 17.97
CA ALA A 113 -17.39 21.32 17.88
C ALA A 113 -18.18 21.32 19.19
N LEU A 114 -18.27 20.17 19.87
CA LEU A 114 -18.96 20.05 21.15
C LEU A 114 -18.23 20.82 22.25
N THR A 115 -16.90 20.72 22.30
CA THR A 115 -16.06 21.47 23.26
C THR A 115 -16.29 22.97 23.12
N LYS A 116 -16.31 23.51 21.90
CA LYS A 116 -16.61 24.94 21.67
C LYS A 116 -17.98 25.36 22.21
N LYS A 117 -19.02 24.57 21.95
CA LYS A 117 -20.38 24.87 22.44
C LYS A 117 -20.47 24.82 23.96
N VAL A 118 -19.78 23.88 24.60
CA VAL A 118 -19.72 23.79 26.06
C VAL A 118 -19.01 25.01 26.66
N ASP A 119 -17.92 25.48 26.03
CA ASP A 119 -17.19 26.67 26.48
C ASP A 119 -18.01 27.96 26.31
N GLU A 120 -18.76 28.08 25.21
CA GLU A 120 -19.71 29.18 24.98
C GLU A 120 -20.83 29.19 26.02
N LEU A 121 -21.42 28.03 26.32
CA LEU A 121 -22.45 27.90 27.35
C LEU A 121 -21.91 28.27 28.74
N LYS A 122 -20.72 27.80 29.11
CA LYS A 122 -20.08 28.16 30.38
C LYS A 122 -19.82 29.67 30.50
N LYS A 123 -19.40 30.32 29.42
CA LYS A 123 -19.25 31.79 29.37
C LYS A 123 -20.58 32.54 29.48
N SER A 124 -21.68 31.96 29.02
CA SER A 124 -23.02 32.56 29.14
C SER A 124 -23.70 32.33 30.49
N GLN A 125 -23.19 31.38 31.30
CA GLN A 125 -23.68 31.09 32.65
C GLN A 125 -22.83 31.69 33.79
N SER A 126 -21.68 32.30 33.48
CA SER A 126 -20.86 33.07 34.42
C SER A 126 -21.09 34.57 34.20
#